data_AF-A0A938WXE3-F1
#
_entry.id   AF-A0A938WXE3-F1
#
_cell.length_a   1.000
_cell.length_b   1.000
_cell.length_c   1.000
_cell.angle_alpha   90.00
_cell.angle_beta   90.00
_cell.angle_gamma   90.00
#
_symmetry.space_group_name_H-M   'P 1'
#
loop_
_entity.id
_entity.type
_entity.pdbx_description
1 polymer ?
#
loop_
_entity_poly.entity_id
_entity_poly.type
_entity_poly.pdbx_seq_one_letter_code
_entity_poly.pdbx_strand_id
1 'polypeptide(L)'
;MGDPKPALFVCAASVPVLFVFNVLSAPPRTPKLYFHDTGLLCHLLGIGSLPELLASPYLGMVFENIIVAETMKRHCNEGKAPSLFFHRITDSF
;
A
#
# COMPACT_ATOMS: atom_id res chain seq x y z
N MET A 1 -4.47 25.73 -8.05
CA MET A 1 -5.39 25.11 -7.08
C MET A 1 -6.26 24.15 -7.87
N GLY A 2 -5.72 22.98 -8.21
CA GLY A 2 -6.41 21.98 -9.03
C GLY A 2 -6.98 20.92 -8.11
N ASP A 3 -8.27 20.64 -8.24
CA ASP A 3 -8.95 19.65 -7.42
C ASP A 3 -8.19 18.31 -7.46
N PRO A 4 -8.03 17.62 -6.31
CA PRO A 4 -7.41 16.31 -6.28
C PRO A 4 -8.26 15.37 -7.14
N LYS A 5 -7.75 15.00 -8.32
CA LYS A 5 -8.42 14.01 -9.17
C LYS A 5 -8.42 12.68 -8.42
N PRO A 6 -9.57 12.00 -8.34
CA PRO A 6 -9.69 10.76 -7.60
C PRO A 6 -8.67 9.76 -8.15
N ALA A 7 -7.91 9.14 -7.25
CA ALA A 7 -7.16 7.94 -7.58
C ALA A 7 -8.11 6.97 -8.28
N LEU A 8 -7.64 6.25 -9.30
CA LEU A 8 -8.40 5.17 -9.92
C LEU A 8 -8.60 4.08 -8.86
N PHE A 9 -9.64 4.25 -8.06
CA PHE A 9 -10.00 3.35 -6.99
C PHE A 9 -11.10 2.46 -7.54
N VAL A 10 -10.70 1.31 -8.09
CA VAL A 10 -11.66 0.26 -8.41
C VAL A 10 -12.11 -0.34 -7.07
N CYS A 11 -13.08 0.30 -6.43
CA CYS A 11 -13.90 -0.33 -5.39
C CYS A 11 -14.89 -1.28 -6.10
N ALA A 12 -14.37 -2.28 -6.80
CA ALA A 12 -15.17 -3.44 -7.12
C ALA A 12 -15.00 -4.39 -5.95
N ALA A 13 -16.11 -4.90 -5.41
CA ALA A 13 -16.14 -6.04 -4.49
C ALA A 13 -15.54 -7.34 -5.10
N SER A 14 -14.77 -7.23 -6.18
CA SER A 14 -14.06 -8.28 -6.87
C SER A 14 -12.56 -8.08 -6.66
N VAL A 15 -12.10 -8.64 -5.54
CA VAL A 15 -10.74 -9.07 -5.19
C VAL A 15 -9.61 -8.52 -6.09
N PRO A 16 -9.01 -7.37 -5.76
CA PRO A 16 -7.70 -7.04 -6.29
C PRO A 16 -6.67 -7.73 -5.40
N VAL A 17 -6.09 -8.82 -5.89
CA VAL A 17 -4.92 -9.50 -5.31
C VAL A 17 -3.74 -8.51 -5.14
N LEU A 18 -3.79 -7.37 -5.82
CA LEU A 18 -2.75 -6.37 -5.89
C LEU A 18 -3.34 -4.95 -5.95
N PHE A 19 -2.87 -4.05 -5.09
CA PHE A 19 -3.23 -2.64 -5.10
C PHE A 19 -2.02 -1.78 -5.48
N VAL A 20 -2.08 -1.07 -6.60
CA VAL A 20 -1.04 -0.12 -7.02
C VAL A 20 -1.41 1.25 -6.48
N PHE A 21 -0.58 1.82 -5.59
CA PHE A 21 -0.80 3.17 -5.08
C PHE A 21 0.13 4.15 -5.80
N ASN A 22 -0.45 5.10 -6.55
CA ASN A 22 0.28 6.11 -7.31
C ASN A 22 0.08 7.51 -6.69
N VAL A 23 1.17 8.19 -6.31
CA VAL A 23 1.17 9.62 -5.94
C VAL A 23 1.75 10.43 -7.11
N LEU A 24 0.90 11.27 -7.71
CA LEU A 24 1.22 12.07 -8.90
C LEU A 24 2.00 13.34 -8.55
N SER A 25 3.28 13.43 -8.98
CA SER A 25 4.01 14.65 -9.39
C SER A 25 5.45 14.25 -9.81
N ALA A 26 5.75 14.35 -11.12
CA ALA A 26 6.81 13.70 -11.95
C ALA A 26 8.30 13.95 -11.55
N PRO A 27 9.37 13.26 -12.10
CA PRO A 27 9.51 12.23 -13.16
C PRO A 27 10.04 10.86 -12.62
N PRO A 28 10.44 9.88 -13.46
CA PRO A 28 9.97 8.48 -13.34
C PRO A 28 10.39 7.87 -12.00
N ARG A 29 9.47 7.78 -11.05
CA ARG A 29 9.74 7.04 -9.82
C ARG A 29 8.63 6.02 -9.66
N THR A 30 9.08 4.77 -9.56
CA THR A 30 8.27 3.56 -9.58
C THR A 30 7.14 3.67 -8.56
N PRO A 31 5.88 3.45 -8.95
CA PRO A 31 4.77 3.44 -8.01
C PRO A 31 5.03 2.39 -6.92
N LYS A 32 4.71 2.71 -5.65
CA LYS A 32 4.78 1.70 -4.59
C LYS A 32 3.60 0.74 -4.72
N LEU A 33 3.92 -0.55 -4.67
CA LEU A 33 2.97 -1.64 -4.80
C LEU A 33 2.61 -2.16 -3.40
N TYR A 34 1.32 -2.27 -3.12
CA TYR A 34 0.83 -2.83 -1.86
C TYR A 34 -0.09 -4.02 -2.14
N PHE A 35 0.04 -5.06 -1.35
CA PHE A 35 -0.81 -6.24 -1.37
C PHE A 35 -1.99 -6.04 -0.42
N HIS A 36 -3.19 -6.42 -0.86
CA HIS A 36 -4.37 -6.42 0.00
C HIS A 36 -4.26 -7.49 1.10
N ASP A 37 -3.61 -8.61 0.78
CA ASP A 37 -3.36 -9.72 1.69
C ASP A 37 -1.86 -9.78 2.05
N THR A 38 -1.58 -9.64 3.35
CA THR A 38 -0.22 -9.67 3.89
C THR A 38 0.31 -11.09 4.04
N GLY A 39 -0.56 -12.09 4.19
CA GLY A 39 -0.19 -13.50 4.17
C GLY A 39 0.30 -13.92 2.79
N LEU A 40 -0.39 -13.50 1.73
CA LEU A 40 0.06 -13.71 0.35
C LEU A 40 1.41 -13.02 0.09
N LEU A 41 1.58 -11.78 0.55
CA LEU A 41 2.86 -11.08 0.46
C LEU A 41 3.99 -11.86 1.16
N CYS A 42 3.78 -12.29 2.40
CA CYS A 42 4.77 -13.10 3.13
C CYS A 42 5.10 -14.40 2.39
N HIS A 43 4.09 -15.08 1.85
CA HIS A 43 4.28 -16.30 1.06
C HIS A 43 5.15 -16.06 -0.18
N LEU A 44 4.90 -14.97 -0.93
CA LEU A 44 5.68 -14.60 -2.11
C LEU A 44 7.12 -14.17 -1.76
N LEU A 45 7.32 -13.60 -0.57
CA LEU A 45 8.64 -13.26 -0.04
C LEU A 45 9.37 -14.49 0.54
N GLY A 46 8.74 -15.67 0.57
CA GLY A 46 9.30 -16.88 1.17
C GLY A 46 9.32 -16.87 2.69
N ILE A 47 8.61 -15.94 3.34
CA ILE A 47 8.56 -15.78 4.79
C ILE A 47 7.45 -16.68 5.34
N GLY A 48 7.83 -17.75 6.04
CA GLY A 48 6.91 -18.74 6.59
C GLY A 48 6.63 -18.60 8.10
N SER A 49 7.41 -17.78 8.81
CA SER A 49 7.28 -17.66 10.27
C SER A 49 7.51 -16.23 10.79
N LEU A 50 6.97 -15.94 11.98
CA LEU A 50 7.18 -14.64 12.64
C LEU A 50 8.66 -14.36 12.95
N PRO A 51 9.46 -15.31 13.49
CA PRO A 51 10.90 -15.06 13.71
C PRO A 51 11.64 -14.72 12.42
N GLU A 52 11.29 -15.37 11.31
CA GLU A 52 11.86 -15.09 9.99
C GLU A 52 11.48 -13.71 9.48
N LEU A 53 10.22 -13.29 9.66
CA LEU A 53 9.78 -11.93 9.32
C LEU A 53 10.54 -10.88 10.13
N LEU A 54 10.71 -11.11 11.43
CA LEU A 54 11.41 -10.17 12.33
C LEU A 54 12.90 -10.04 11.99
N ALA A 55 13.52 -11.10 11.47
CA ALA A 55 14.91 -11.08 10.99
C ALA A 55 15.06 -10.60 9.54
N SER A 56 13.95 -10.48 8.80
CA SER A 56 13.94 -10.16 7.38
C SER A 56 14.17 -8.67 7.11
N PRO A 57 14.93 -8.30 6.07
CA PRO A 57 15.01 -6.92 5.60
C PRO A 57 13.65 -6.38 5.10
N TYR A 58 12.69 -7.27 4.83
CA TYR A 58 11.35 -6.90 4.34
C TYR A 58 10.38 -6.51 5.46
N LEU A 59 10.75 -6.61 6.74
CA LEU A 59 9.89 -6.27 7.87
C LEU A 59 9.22 -4.90 7.72
N GLY A 60 10.02 -3.88 7.37
CA GLY A 60 9.50 -2.52 7.17
C GLY A 60 8.48 -2.43 6.04
N MET A 61 8.72 -3.13 4.93
CA MET A 61 7.80 -3.16 3.78
C MET A 61 6.50 -3.90 4.11
N VAL A 62 6.59 -5.03 4.80
CA VAL A 62 5.41 -5.81 5.22
C VAL A 62 4.59 -5.01 6.24
N PHE A 63 5.24 -4.31 7.16
CA PHE A 63 4.58 -3.45 8.14
C PHE A 63 3.87 -2.27 7.49
N GLU A 64 4.53 -1.56 6.57
CA GLU A 64 3.92 -0.48 5.77
C GLU A 64 2.69 -1.00 5.01
N ASN A 65 2.80 -2.19 4.42
CA ASN A 65 1.72 -2.85 3.71
C ASN A 65 0.51 -3.17 4.60
N ILE A 66 0.73 -3.69 5.80
CA ILE A 66 -0.34 -3.97 6.78
C ILE A 66 -1.11 -2.68 7.07
N ILE A 67 -0.43 -1.59 7.37
CA ILE A 67 -1.06 -0.31 7.72
C ILE A 67 -1.91 0.22 6.56
N VAL A 68 -1.36 0.20 5.35
CA VAL A 68 -2.05 0.66 4.14
C VAL A 68 -3.31 -0.19 3.89
N ALA A 69 -3.17 -1.52 3.90
CA ALA A 69 -4.27 -2.45 3.64
C ALA A 69 -5.39 -2.33 4.70
N GLU A 70 -5.04 -2.26 5.98
CA GLU A 70 -6.03 -2.08 7.07
C GLU A 70 -6.74 -0.74 6.95
N THR A 71 -6.01 0.33 6.64
CA THR A 71 -6.62 1.66 6.49
C THR A 71 -7.59 1.68 5.31
N MET A 72 -7.24 1.06 4.18
CA MET A 72 -8.15 0.94 3.04
C MET A 72 -9.40 0.15 3.38
N LYS A 73 -9.25 -1.02 4.03
CA LYS A 73 -10.38 -1.86 4.45
C LYS A 73 -11.34 -1.11 5.36
N ARG A 74 -10.81 -0.32 6.31
CA ARG A 74 -11.63 0.53 7.19
C ARG A 74 -12.45 1.56 6.41
N HIS A 75 -11.82 2.30 5.49
CA HIS A 75 -12.56 3.27 4.66
C HIS A 75 -13.65 2.60 3.83
N CYS A 76 -13.34 1.45 3.21
CA CYS A 76 -14.31 0.70 2.41
C CYS A 76 -15.47 0.17 3.27
N ASN A 77 -15.20 -0.35 4.47
CA ASN A 77 -16.23 -0.78 5.42
C ASN A 77 -17.13 0.36 5.90
N GLU A 78 -16.62 1.59 5.92
CA GLU A 78 -17.39 2.81 6.21
C GLU A 78 -18.11 3.37 4.98
N GLY A 79 -18.03 2.72 3.82
CA GLY A 79 -18.57 3.22 2.56
C GLY A 79 -17.87 4.47 2.02
N LYS A 80 -16.68 4.78 2.52
CA LYS A 80 -15.89 5.96 2.12
C LYS A 80 -14.85 5.56 1.08
N ALA A 81 -14.61 6.45 0.12
CA ALA A 81 -13.44 6.34 -0.74
C ALA A 81 -12.17 6.57 0.11
N PRO A 82 -11.18 5.67 0.10
CA PRO A 82 -9.98 5.84 0.88
C PRO A 82 -9.13 7.00 0.37
N SER A 83 -8.82 7.92 1.27
CA SER A 83 -7.95 9.07 1.04
C SER A 83 -6.59 8.84 1.70
N LEU A 84 -5.80 7.96 1.11
CA LEU A 84 -4.40 7.76 1.51
C LEU A 84 -3.51 8.74 0.77
N PHE A 85 -2.44 9.21 1.41
CA PHE A 85 -1.43 10.10 0.82
C PHE A 85 -0.04 9.68 1.29
N PHE A 86 0.95 9.68 0.39
CA PHE A 86 2.34 9.40 0.73
C PHE A 86 3.11 10.71 0.88
N HIS A 87 3.55 11.01 2.10
CA HIS A 87 4.40 12.17 2.35
C HIS A 87 5.85 11.81 2.00
N ARG A 88 6.39 12.42 0.95
CA ARG A 88 7.81 12.29 0.62
C ARG A 88 8.59 13.37 1.37
N ILE A 89 9.38 12.96 2.35
CA ILE A 89 10.45 13.80 2.90
C ILE A 89 11.64 13.61 1.96
N THR A 90 11.90 14.62 1.12
CA THR A 90 13.17 14.72 0.40
C THR A 90 14.13 15.49 1.27
N ASP A 91 14.90 14.77 2.09
CA ASP A 91 16.05 15.37 2.77
C ASP A 91 17.09 15.68 1.70
N SER A 92 17.06 16.91 1.22
CA SER A 92 18.12 17.47 0.39
C SER A 92 19.19 17.96 1.36
N PHE A 93 20.21 17.11 1.58
CA PHE A 93 21.45 17.51 2.26
C PHE A 93 22.34 18.32 1.33
#